data_AF-A0A211YRJ9-F1
#
_entry.id   AF-A0A211YRJ9-F1
#
_cell.length_a   1.000
_cell.length_b   1.000
_cell.length_c   1.000
_cell.angle_alpha   90.00
_cell.angle_beta   90.00
_cell.angle_gamma   90.00
#
_symmetry.space_group_name_H-M   'P 1'
#
loop_
_entity.id
_entity.type
_entity.pdbx_description
1 polymer ?
#
loop_
_entity_poly.entity_id
_entity_poly.type
_entity_poly.pdbx_seq_one_letter_code
_entity_poly.pdbx_strand_id
1 'polypeptide(L)' 'MSGARTLVILYMLIGVILAIIGVLGAYLVNTGVVVVDGTTMQMVVLLASIVLFVIGLHWVVVGIASLRGASQGV' A
#
# COMPACT_ATOMS: atom_id res chain seq x y z
N MET A 1 21.88 0.70 15.89
CA MET A 1 20.43 0.74 15.59
C MET A 1 20.00 -0.70 15.30
N SER A 2 18.99 -1.25 16.01
CA SER A 2 18.56 -2.65 15.84
C SER A 2 18.17 -2.94 14.38
N GLY A 3 18.64 -4.05 13.81
CA GLY A 3 18.33 -4.44 12.42
C GLY A 3 16.82 -4.53 12.13
N ALA A 4 15.98 -4.77 13.15
CA ALA A 4 14.54 -4.74 13.03
C ALA A 4 13.99 -3.33 12.71
N ARG A 5 14.59 -2.27 13.29
CA ARG A 5 14.22 -0.88 12.96
C ARG A 5 14.57 -0.54 11.52
N THR A 6 15.74 -0.99 11.04
CA THR A 6 16.16 -0.77 9.65
C THR A 6 15.22 -1.46 8.67
N LEU A 7 14.81 -2.70 8.95
CA LEU A 7 13.83 -3.41 8.12
C LEU A 7 12.47 -2.70 8.06
N VAL A 8 11.93 -2.25 9.20
CA VAL A 8 10.66 -1.49 9.23
C VAL A 8 10.76 -0.20 8.40
N ILE A 9 11.87 0.52 8.48
CA ILE A 9 12.09 1.74 7.68
C ILE A 9 12.16 1.41 6.20
N LEU A 10 12.86 0.34 5.81
CA LEU A 10 12.92 -0.12 4.43
C LEU A 10 11.54 -0.51 3.89
N TYR A 11 10.73 -1.22 4.69
CA TYR A 11 9.35 -1.56 4.32
C TYR A 11 8.47 -0.32 4.17
N MET A 12 8.60 0.67 5.06
CA MET A 12 7.90 1.96 4.94
C MET A 12 8.30 2.68 3.65
N LEU A 13 9.59 2.72 3.31
CA LEU A 13 10.09 3.37 2.10
C LEU A 13 9.57 2.68 0.82
N ILE A 14 9.56 1.34 0.78
CA ILE A 14 9.01 0.59 -0.35
C ILE A 14 7.51 0.89 -0.51
N GLY A 15 6.75 0.92 0.60
CA GLY A 15 5.33 1.26 0.57
C GLY A 15 5.06 2.67 0.03
N VAL A 16 5.86 3.65 0.44
CA VAL A 16 5.77 5.04 -0.05
C VAL A 16 6.08 5.12 -1.56
N ILE A 17 7.14 4.45 -2.02
CA ILE A 17 7.50 4.44 -3.46
C ILE A 17 6.38 3.83 -4.29
N LEU A 18 5.82 2.70 -3.85
CA LEU A 18 4.70 2.05 -4.55
C LEU A 18 3.45 2.95 -4.60
N ALA A 19 3.16 3.69 -3.53
CA ALA A 19 2.05 4.64 -3.50
C ALA A 19 2.25 5.79 -4.49
N ILE A 20 3.47 6.36 -4.56
CA ILE A 20 3.81 7.43 -5.51
C ILE A 20 3.62 6.96 -6.96
N ILE A 21 4.11 5.76 -7.29
CA ILE A 21 3.95 5.18 -8.64
C ILE A 21 2.47 4.97 -8.98
N GLY A 22 1.67 4.47 -8.04
CA GLY A 22 0.23 4.29 -8.22
C GLY A 22 -0.51 5.60 -8.49
N VAL A 23 -0.21 6.66 -7.73
CA VAL A 23 -0.81 7.99 -7.91
C VAL A 23 -0.38 8.61 -9.24
N LEU A 24 0.91 8.48 -9.61
CA LEU A 24 1.41 8.99 -10.88
C LEU A 24 0.76 8.28 -12.08
N GLY A 25 0.64 6.95 -12.03
CA GLY A 25 -0.06 6.18 -13.05
C GLY A 25 -1.51 6.60 -13.20
N ALA A 26 -2.25 6.75 -12.11
CA ALA A 26 -3.63 7.22 -12.13
C ALA A 26 -3.77 8.65 -12.69
N TYR A 27 -2.84 9.55 -12.34
CA TYR A 27 -2.81 10.91 -12.86
C TYR A 27 -2.54 10.96 -14.37
N LEU A 28 -1.59 10.16 -14.88
CA LEU A 28 -1.28 10.08 -16.30
C LEU A 28 -2.46 9.56 -17.13
N VAL A 29 -3.25 8.63 -16.58
CA VAL A 29 -4.46 8.16 -17.24
C VAL A 29 -5.58 9.21 -17.18
N ASN A 30 -5.77 9.86 -16.03
CA ASN A 30 -6.80 10.89 -15.87
C ASN A 30 -6.55 12.14 -16.75
N THR A 31 -5.30 12.48 -17.00
CA THR A 31 -4.92 13.62 -17.86
C THR A 31 -4.96 13.29 -19.36
N GLY A 32 -5.27 12.04 -19.73
CA GLY A 32 -5.30 11.60 -21.12
C GLY A 32 -3.93 11.44 -21.77
N VAL A 33 -2.84 11.57 -20.99
CA VAL A 33 -1.46 11.31 -21.45
C VAL A 33 -1.28 9.83 -21.79
N VAL A 34 -1.97 8.96 -21.04
CA VAL A 34 -2.09 7.53 -21.34
C VAL A 34 -3.56 7.23 -21.61
N VAL A 35 -3.89 6.86 -22.85
CA VAL A 35 -5.24 6.47 -23.24
C VAL A 35 -5.45 5.01 -22.89
N VAL A 36 -6.39 4.75 -21.99
CA VAL A 36 -6.78 3.41 -21.53
C VAL A 36 -8.27 3.24 -21.84
N ASP A 37 -8.66 2.10 -22.42
CA ASP A 37 -10.07 1.83 -22.71
C ASP A 37 -10.87 1.60 -21.40
N GLY A 38 -12.20 1.75 -21.48
CA GLY A 38 -13.07 1.71 -20.29
C GLY A 38 -13.01 0.38 -19.52
N THR A 39 -12.82 -0.72 -20.24
CA THR A 39 -12.64 -2.07 -19.68
C THR A 39 -11.33 -2.22 -18.91
N THR A 40 -10.21 -1.71 -19.46
CA THR A 40 -8.93 -1.73 -18.76
C THR A 40 -8.94 -0.80 -17.55
N MET A 41 -9.61 0.35 -17.63
CA MET A 41 -9.82 1.22 -16.47
C MET A 41 -10.57 0.53 -15.34
N GLN A 42 -11.64 -0.19 -15.64
CA GLN A 42 -12.38 -0.97 -14.64
C GLN A 42 -11.51 -2.05 -14.00
N MET A 43 -10.69 -2.76 -14.78
CA MET A 43 -9.75 -3.76 -14.26
C MET A 43 -8.66 -3.14 -13.38
N VAL A 44 -8.10 -1.99 -13.78
CA VAL A 44 -7.09 -1.26 -12.99
C VAL A 44 -7.66 -0.80 -11.66
N VAL A 45 -8.88 -0.24 -11.64
CA VAL A 45 -9.56 0.19 -10.42
C VAL A 45 -9.85 -1.01 -9.50
N LEU A 46 -10.30 -2.14 -10.07
CA LEU A 46 -10.53 -3.37 -9.31
C LEU A 46 -9.23 -3.87 -8.66
N LEU A 47 -8.15 -3.96 -9.45
CA LEU A 47 -6.85 -4.41 -8.95
C LEU A 47 -6.31 -3.47 -7.88
N ALA A 48 -6.38 -2.16 -8.10
CA ALA A 48 -5.98 -1.15 -7.10
C ALA A 48 -6.77 -1.29 -5.80
N SER A 49 -8.08 -1.55 -5.90
CA SER A 49 -8.96 -1.76 -4.75
C SER A 49 -8.59 -3.02 -3.95
N ILE A 50 -8.27 -4.12 -4.63
CA ILE A 50 -7.79 -5.37 -3.99
C ILE A 50 -6.46 -5.12 -3.28
N VAL A 51 -5.52 -4.43 -3.93
CA VAL A 51 -4.21 -4.11 -3.34
C VAL A 51 -4.36 -3.24 -2.09
N LEU A 52 -5.17 -2.18 -2.16
CA LEU A 52 -5.47 -1.33 -1.00
C LEU A 52 -6.14 -2.11 0.13
N PHE A 53 -7.05 -3.02 -0.20
CA PHE A 53 -7.69 -3.90 0.77
C PHE A 53 -6.69 -4.83 1.48
N VAL A 54 -5.79 -5.47 0.73
CA VAL A 54 -4.76 -6.36 1.29
C VAL A 54 -3.79 -5.59 2.18
N ILE A 55 -3.33 -4.41 1.74
CA ILE A 55 -2.48 -3.54 2.55
C ILE A 55 -3.23 -3.14 3.83
N GLY A 56 -4.49 -2.69 3.71
CA GLY A 56 -5.33 -2.33 4.86
C GLY A 56 -5.47 -3.47 5.87
N LEU A 57 -5.78 -4.69 5.40
CA LEU A 57 -5.82 -5.88 6.24
C LEU A 57 -4.48 -6.16 6.92
N HIS A 58 -3.37 -6.02 6.20
CA HIS A 58 -2.03 -6.19 6.78
C HIS A 58 -1.79 -5.21 7.93
N TRP A 59 -2.13 -3.93 7.76
CA TRP A 59 -2.02 -2.92 8.82
C TRP A 59 -2.93 -3.20 10.02
N VAL A 60 -4.14 -3.72 9.79
CA VAL A 60 -5.03 -4.17 10.88
C VAL A 60 -4.38 -5.32 11.66
N VAL A 61 -3.84 -6.33 10.97
CA VAL A 61 -3.17 -7.47 11.62
C VAL A 61 -1.94 -7.01 12.40
N VAL A 62 -1.09 -6.16 11.82
CA VAL A 62 0.09 -5.60 12.49
C VAL A 62 -0.32 -4.75 13.71
N GLY A 63 -1.37 -3.95 13.58
CA GLY A 63 -1.93 -3.16 14.68
C GLY A 63 -2.48 -4.02 15.82
N ILE A 64 -3.18 -5.10 15.51
CA ILE A 64 -3.66 -6.05 16.54
C ILE A 64 -2.49 -6.77 17.20
N ALA A 65 -1.48 -7.20 16.43
CA ALA A 65 -0.29 -7.85 16.97
C ALA A 65 0.50 -6.92 17.91
N SER A 66 0.63 -5.64 17.56
CA SER A 66 1.30 -4.65 18.41
C SER A 66 0.52 -4.35 19.69
N LEU A 67 -0.81 -4.24 19.63
CA LEU A 67 -1.68 -4.08 20.80
C LEU A 67 -1.66 -5.32 21.70
N ARG A 68 -1.68 -6.52 21.11
CA ARG A 68 -1.55 -7.78 21.87
C ARG A 68 -0.19 -7.87 22.55
N GLY A 69 0.89 -7.52 21.85
CA GLY A 69 2.24 -7.43 22.44
C GLY A 69 2.30 -6.44 23.60
N ALA A 70 1.64 -5.28 23.48
CA ALA A 70 1.52 -4.31 24.57
C ALA A 70 0.70 -4.86 25.76
N SER A 71 -0.37 -5.62 25.50
CA SER A 71 -1.21 -6.22 26.56
C SER A 71 -0.62 -7.48 27.20
N GLN A 72 0.39 -8.10 26.60
CA GLN A 72 1.09 -9.28 27.14
C GLN A 72 2.44 -8.96 27.79
N GLY A 73 2.86 -7.70 27.84
CA GLY A 73 4.15 -7.34 28.41
C GLY A 73 4.51 -5.85 28.35
N VAL A 74 3.72 -5.00 29.03
CA VAL A 74 4.16 -4.21 30.18
C VAL A 74 3.11 -4.41 31.27
#